data_AF-A0A9D5QP10-F1
#
_entry.id   AF-A0A9D5QP10-F1
#
_cell.length_a   1.000
_cell.length_b   1.000
_cell.length_c   1.000
_cell.angle_alpha   90.00
_cell.angle_beta   90.00
_cell.angle_gamma   90.00
#
_symmetry.space_group_name_H-M   'P 1'
#
loop_
_entity.id
_entity.type
_entity.pdbx_description
1 polymer ?
#
loop_
_entity_poly.entity_id
_entity_poly.type
_entity_poly.pdbx_seq_one_letter_code
_entity_poly.pdbx_strand_id
1 'polypeptide(L)'
;MNTGKENKAQGARNVKEFRYGVYGLSEWVALIPAGQAKLRVCFAGGETSGYGRVPASFVTRDRSLALLIENSIYFKTGRIVRL
;
A
#
# COMPACT_ATOMS: atom_id res chain seq x y z
N MET A 1 18.12 41.78 11.22
CA MET A 1 16.88 41.57 10.43
C MET A 1 17.24 40.83 9.14
N ASN A 2 16.46 39.80 8.86
CA ASN A 2 16.65 38.68 7.91
C ASN A 2 17.35 38.99 6.58
N THR A 3 18.19 38.05 6.11
CA THR A 3 18.07 37.44 4.76
C THR A 3 18.87 36.14 4.70
N GLY A 4 18.23 35.02 5.04
CA GLY A 4 18.74 33.68 4.76
C GLY A 4 17.82 33.01 3.74
N LYS A 5 18.08 33.22 2.45
CA LYS A 5 17.51 32.39 1.39
C LYS A 5 18.31 31.10 1.35
N GLU A 6 17.74 30.00 1.83
CA GLU A 6 18.21 28.67 1.47
C GLU A 6 17.33 28.09 0.35
N ASN A 7 18.04 27.53 -0.61
CA ASN A 7 17.60 27.26 -1.96
C ASN A 7 17.07 25.83 -2.10
N LYS A 8 16.08 25.69 -2.98
CA LYS A 8 15.82 24.53 -3.87
C LYS A 8 15.73 23.13 -3.25
N ALA A 9 14.49 22.64 -3.15
CA ALA A 9 14.16 21.25 -3.49
C ALA A 9 13.34 21.25 -4.80
N GLN A 10 14.05 21.42 -5.91
CA GLN A 10 13.53 21.27 -7.26
C GLN A 10 13.39 19.76 -7.56
N GLY A 11 12.17 19.30 -7.90
CA GLY A 11 11.98 18.06 -8.66
C GLY A 11 11.54 16.81 -7.88
N ALA A 12 10.37 16.81 -7.28
CA ALA A 12 9.70 15.56 -6.97
C ALA A 12 9.22 14.94 -8.30
N ARG A 13 9.97 13.96 -8.84
CA ARG A 13 9.40 12.97 -9.78
C ARG A 13 8.04 12.58 -9.21
N ASN A 14 6.96 12.64 -9.98
CA ASN A 14 5.66 12.10 -9.58
C ASN A 14 5.81 10.58 -9.39
N VAL A 15 6.31 10.15 -8.22
CA VAL A 15 6.46 8.74 -7.92
C VAL A 15 5.06 8.24 -7.59
N LYS A 16 4.47 7.51 -8.53
CA LYS A 16 3.13 6.96 -8.40
C LYS A 16 3.10 5.99 -7.21
N GLU A 17 2.45 6.42 -6.14
CA GLU A 17 2.20 5.58 -4.97
C GLU A 17 1.01 4.65 -5.24
N PHE A 18 1.15 3.38 -4.86
CA PHE A 18 0.09 2.39 -4.89
C PHE A 18 -0.29 2.03 -3.47
N ARG A 19 -1.56 2.27 -3.13
CA ARG A 19 -2.11 1.98 -1.81
C ARG A 19 -3.15 0.88 -1.93
N TYR A 20 -3.04 -0.10 -1.05
CA TYR A 20 -3.94 -1.24 -0.97
C TYR A 20 -4.48 -1.40 0.44
N GLY A 21 -5.69 -1.92 0.56
CA GLY A 21 -6.40 -2.06 1.82
C GLY A 21 -7.12 -3.41 1.96
N VAL A 22 -7.25 -3.86 3.20
CA VAL A 22 -7.98 -5.06 3.60
C VAL A 22 -8.88 -4.70 4.79
N TYR A 23 -10.20 -4.81 4.60
CA TYR A 23 -11.17 -4.49 5.63
C TYR A 23 -11.41 -5.66 6.59
N GLY A 24 -11.84 -5.32 7.81
CA GLY A 24 -12.26 -6.25 8.85
C GLY A 24 -11.11 -6.97 9.57
N LEU A 25 -9.86 -6.55 9.33
CA LEU A 25 -8.67 -7.04 10.03
C LEU A 25 -7.81 -5.86 10.46
N SER A 26 -7.15 -5.98 11.61
CA SER A 26 -6.15 -5.02 12.06
C SER A 26 -4.79 -5.24 11.42
N GLU A 27 -4.42 -6.51 11.24
CA GLU A 27 -3.18 -6.93 10.60
C GLU A 27 -3.44 -8.16 9.73
N TRP A 28 -2.72 -8.27 8.61
CA TRP A 28 -2.78 -9.44 7.75
C TRP A 28 -1.54 -9.57 6.88
N VAL A 29 -1.05 -10.80 6.69
CA VAL A 29 0.06 -11.08 5.77
C VAL A 29 -0.46 -11.86 4.57
N ALA A 30 -0.48 -11.22 3.40
CA ALA A 30 -0.81 -11.89 2.14
C ALA A 30 0.43 -12.62 1.61
N LEU A 31 0.27 -13.91 1.29
CA LEU A 31 1.26 -14.70 0.57
C LEU A 31 0.81 -14.83 -0.88
N ILE A 32 1.37 -14.00 -1.76
CA ILE A 32 1.02 -13.98 -3.19
C ILE A 32 2.02 -14.86 -3.95
N PRO A 33 1.58 -15.94 -4.62
CA PRO A 33 2.45 -16.73 -5.47
C PRO A 33 2.94 -15.90 -6.67
N ALA A 34 4.24 -15.95 -6.93
CA ALA A 34 4.91 -15.30 -8.06
C ALA A 34 5.88 -16.30 -8.71
N GLY A 35 5.34 -17.22 -9.50
CA GLY A 35 6.10 -18.35 -10.04
C GLY A 35 6.59 -19.28 -8.93
N GLN A 36 7.91 -19.46 -8.82
CA GLN A 36 8.57 -20.28 -7.79
C GLN A 36 8.72 -19.54 -6.45
N ALA A 37 8.57 -18.21 -6.45
CA ALA A 37 8.68 -17.38 -5.25
C ALA A 37 7.30 -17.05 -4.66
N LYS A 38 7.29 -16.61 -3.40
CA LYS A 38 6.10 -16.06 -2.74
C LYS A 38 6.41 -14.65 -2.26
N LEU A 39 5.61 -13.68 -2.70
CA LEU A 39 5.65 -12.32 -2.19
C LEU A 39 4.88 -12.27 -0.87
N ARG A 40 5.53 -11.73 0.17
CA ARG A 40 4.92 -11.44 1.47
C ARG A 40 4.52 -9.97 1.52
N VAL A 41 3.22 -9.70 1.67
CA VAL A 41 2.70 -8.32 1.81
C VAL A 41 2.06 -8.18 3.18
N CYS A 42 2.65 -7.35 4.03
CA CYS A 42 2.14 -7.08 5.37
C CYS A 42 1.20 -5.87 5.33
N PHE A 43 -0.07 -6.09 5.61
CA PHE A 43 -1.08 -5.07 5.85
C PHE A 43 -1.19 -4.84 7.35
N ALA A 44 -1.19 -3.57 7.76
CA ALA A 44 -1.27 -3.19 9.17
C ALA A 44 -2.06 -1.89 9.36
N GLY A 45 -2.33 -1.53 10.61
CA GLY A 45 -3.04 -0.31 10.97
C GLY A 45 -4.54 -0.35 10.64
N GLY A 46 -5.12 -1.54 10.54
CA GLY A 46 -6.57 -1.67 10.44
C GLY A 46 -7.24 -1.53 11.79
N GLU A 47 -8.40 -0.91 11.81
CA GLU A 47 -9.19 -0.69 13.01
C GLU A 47 -10.65 -1.01 12.71
N THR A 48 -11.27 -1.79 13.59
CA THR A 48 -12.70 -2.07 13.56
C THR A 48 -13.32 -1.43 14.79
N SER A 49 -13.83 -0.21 14.64
CA SER A 49 -14.54 0.50 15.70
C SER A 49 -16.00 0.72 15.31
N GLY A 50 -16.88 0.94 16.29
CA GLY A 50 -18.30 1.22 16.06
C GLY A 50 -18.56 2.49 15.23
N TYR A 51 -17.57 3.38 15.11
CA TYR A 51 -17.64 4.64 14.36
C TYR A 51 -17.11 4.55 12.92
N GLY A 52 -16.45 3.45 12.53
CA GLY A 52 -15.86 3.34 11.20
C GLY A 52 -14.96 2.11 11.02
N ARG A 53 -14.71 1.77 9.75
CA ARG A 53 -13.81 0.68 9.36
C ARG A 53 -12.56 1.25 8.70
N VAL A 54 -11.45 1.26 9.43
CA VAL A 54 -10.12 1.58 8.86
C VAL A 54 -9.54 0.28 8.29
N PRO A 55 -9.24 0.19 6.99
CA PRO A 55 -8.63 -1.00 6.43
C PRO A 55 -7.18 -1.13 6.89
N ALA A 56 -6.73 -2.35 7.17
CA ALA A 56 -5.31 -2.62 7.24
C ALA A 56 -4.70 -2.31 5.87
N SER A 57 -3.67 -1.47 5.83
CA SER A 57 -3.17 -0.88 4.59
C SER A 57 -1.72 -1.29 4.30
N PHE A 58 -1.40 -1.31 3.01
CA PHE A 58 -0.05 -1.49 2.50
C PHE A 58 0.20 -0.47 1.40
N VAL A 59 1.37 0.16 1.44
CA VAL A 59 1.77 1.20 0.50
C VAL A 59 3.07 0.80 -0.16
N THR A 60 3.12 0.89 -1.48
CA THR A 60 4.35 0.67 -2.25
C THR A 60 4.48 1.68 -3.37
N ARG A 61 5.74 2.01 -3.70
CA ARG A 61 6.11 2.80 -4.88
C ARG A 61 6.66 1.92 -6.00
N ASP A 62 6.88 0.64 -5.71
CA ASP A 62 7.37 -0.33 -6.67
C ASP A 62 6.22 -0.82 -7.57
N ARG A 63 6.34 -0.56 -8.88
CA ARG A 63 5.30 -0.94 -9.85
C ARG A 63 5.20 -2.46 -10.02
N SER A 64 6.27 -3.21 -9.81
CA SER A 64 6.28 -4.66 -9.94
C SER A 64 5.49 -5.30 -8.80
N LEU A 65 5.67 -4.83 -7.56
CA LEU A 65 4.86 -5.23 -6.41
C LEU A 65 3.39 -4.89 -6.60
N ALA A 66 3.10 -3.68 -7.07
CA ALA A 66 1.73 -3.28 -7.41
C ALA A 66 1.10 -4.21 -8.45
N LEU A 67 1.83 -4.55 -9.52
CA LEU A 67 1.36 -5.46 -10.56
C LEU A 67 1.14 -6.89 -10.04
N LEU A 68 2.01 -7.38 -9.15
CA LEU A 68 1.85 -8.69 -8.51
C LEU A 68 0.60 -8.73 -7.62
N ILE A 69 0.35 -7.67 -6.85
CA ILE A 69 -0.86 -7.55 -6.03
C ILE A 69 -2.09 -7.51 -6.92
N GLU A 70 -2.11 -6.65 -7.94
CA GLU A 70 -3.23 -6.48 -8.89
C GLU A 70 -3.55 -7.79 -9.65
N ASN A 71 -2.55 -8.63 -9.92
CA ASN A 71 -2.75 -9.93 -10.58
C ASN A 71 -3.12 -11.08 -9.63
N SER A 72 -2.97 -10.89 -8.32
CA SER A 72 -3.23 -11.93 -7.32
C SER A 72 -4.72 -12.29 -7.22
N ILE A 73 -5.00 -13.52 -6.77
CA ILE A 73 -6.38 -13.97 -6.52
C ILE A 73 -7.06 -13.11 -5.45
N TYR A 74 -6.31 -12.60 -4.46
CA TYR A 74 -6.86 -11.76 -3.39
C TYR A 74 -7.36 -10.42 -3.92
N PHE A 75 -6.70 -9.84 -4.92
CA PHE A 75 -7.19 -8.62 -5.56
C PHE A 75 -8.39 -8.90 -6.46
N LYS A 76 -8.32 -9.97 -7.27
CA LYS A 76 -9.41 -10.37 -8.19
C LYS A 76 -10.71 -10.76 -7.48
N THR A 77 -10.60 -11.33 -6.29
CA THR A 77 -11.75 -11.71 -5.43
C THR A 77 -12.26 -10.56 -4.57
N GLY A 78 -11.60 -9.39 -4.60
CA GLY A 78 -11.97 -8.22 -3.80
C GLY A 78 -11.53 -8.30 -2.33
N ARG A 79 -10.70 -9.28 -1.95
CA ARG A 79 -10.14 -9.38 -0.60
C ARG A 79 -9.15 -8.25 -0.31
N ILE A 80 -8.31 -7.93 -1.29
CA ILE A 80 -7.46 -6.73 -1.31
C ILE A 80 -8.13 -5.74 -2.26
N VAL A 81 -8.31 -4.50 -1.80
CA VAL A 81 -8.83 -3.41 -2.64
C VAL A 81 -7.77 -2.34 -2.83
N ARG A 82 -7.88 -1.58 -3.92
CA ARG A 82 -7.09 -0.36 -4.11
C ARG A 82 -7.76 0.80 -3.38
N LEU A 83 -6.98 1.57 -2.64
CA LEU A 83 -7.43 2.76 -1.91
C LEU A 83 -7.07 4.05 -2.67
#